data_AF-A0A1F7X1S4-F1
#
_entry.id   AF-A0A1F7X1S4-F1
#
_cell.length_a   1.000
_cell.length_b   1.000
_cell.length_c   1.000
_cell.angle_alpha   90.00
_cell.angle_beta   90.00
_cell.angle_gamma   90.00
#
_symmetry.space_group_name_H-M   'P 1'
#
loop_
_entity.id
_entity.type
_entity.pdbx_description
1 polymer ?
#
loop_
_entity_poly.entity_id
_entity_poly.type
_entity_poly.pdbx_seq_one_letter_code
_entity_poly.pdbx_strand_id
1 'polypeptide(L)'
;MVKIMKILNILNIKTINLKSARSKIGDNRFLSLLIALLCLPILFYGCGGGSGASIATQEPGDIYLPAVQTPAYEKYVAAQESFNLGNYSNAQADFQKSYEYAYTAKEKNLALAGIGWSMLKSGSEAGGTDTNSVIFTLEKIPAVDLYNYANQEINDARVALALAYMSKSKTNQDFINAVSLLERIDPIQSGSTYQPNKFFSYAPKLNHGISNGQAHAIAAYLYYLQGSNATAIEHINYASSVTPNDEKVIQIRSNLTVLGLFR
;
A
#
# COMPACT_ATOMS: atom_id res chain seq x y z
N MET A 1 51.02 -50.15 4.28
CA MET A 1 49.89 -49.57 3.53
C MET A 1 48.64 -49.73 4.38
N VAL A 2 48.31 -48.66 5.10
CA VAL A 2 47.32 -48.63 6.19
C VAL A 2 46.04 -47.97 5.67
N LYS A 3 44.88 -48.55 6.01
CA LYS A 3 43.53 -47.97 5.93
C LYS A 3 42.98 -47.62 4.53
N ILE A 4 42.46 -48.63 3.82
CA ILE A 4 41.35 -48.45 2.86
C ILE A 4 40.17 -49.30 3.35
N MET A 5 39.69 -48.99 4.56
CA MET A 5 38.50 -49.61 5.16
C MET A 5 37.84 -48.57 6.07
N LYS A 6 37.32 -47.51 5.46
CA LYS A 6 36.38 -46.52 6.01
C LYS A 6 36.17 -45.43 4.96
N ILE A 7 35.15 -45.60 4.12
CA ILE A 7 34.19 -44.59 3.60
C ILE A 7 33.19 -45.43 2.80
N LEU A 8 32.43 -46.23 3.55
CA LEU A 8 31.29 -47.00 3.07
C LEU A 8 30.20 -46.82 4.13
N ASN A 9 29.85 -45.55 4.37
CA ASN A 9 28.68 -45.19 5.15
C ASN A 9 28.37 -43.71 4.92
N ILE A 10 27.08 -43.37 4.83
CA ILE A 10 26.48 -42.06 4.48
C ILE A 10 26.03 -41.98 3.00
N LEU A 11 25.27 -42.98 2.56
CA LEU A 11 24.19 -42.81 1.58
C LEU A 11 22.96 -43.51 2.16
N ASN A 12 22.44 -42.98 3.27
CA ASN A 12 21.14 -43.37 3.80
C ASN A 12 20.14 -42.25 3.46
N ILE A 13 19.82 -42.12 2.17
CA ILE A 13 18.66 -41.36 1.73
C ILE A 13 17.45 -42.21 2.11
N LYS A 14 16.92 -41.96 3.31
CA LYS A 14 15.59 -42.44 3.69
C LYS A 14 14.63 -41.99 2.60
N THR A 15 14.06 -42.96 1.88
CA THR A 15 12.88 -42.79 1.05
C THR A 15 11.79 -42.13 1.88
N ILE A 16 11.58 -40.83 1.66
CA ILE A 16 10.46 -40.10 2.26
C ILE A 16 9.20 -40.72 1.67
N ASN A 17 8.47 -41.42 2.52
CA ASN A 17 7.19 -42.03 2.19
C ASN A 17 6.17 -40.90 1.92
N LEU A 18 5.96 -40.59 0.64
CA LEU A 18 5.06 -39.53 0.13
C LEU A 18 3.59 -39.67 0.59
N LYS A 19 3.22 -40.76 1.26
CA LYS A 19 1.90 -40.90 1.88
C LYS A 19 1.77 -40.14 3.20
N SER A 20 2.85 -39.90 3.96
CA SER A 20 2.76 -39.11 5.20
C SER A 20 2.79 -37.59 4.96
N ALA A 21 3.29 -37.15 3.80
CA ALA A 21 3.24 -35.75 3.38
C ALA A 21 1.81 -35.28 3.05
N ARG A 22 0.90 -36.19 2.71
CA ARG A 22 -0.53 -35.87 2.48
C ARG A 22 -1.33 -35.60 3.76
N SER A 23 -0.81 -35.95 4.95
CA SER A 23 -1.50 -35.71 6.23
C SER A 23 -1.19 -34.35 6.87
N LYS A 24 -0.31 -33.54 6.27
CA LYS A 24 -0.08 -32.13 6.66
C LYS A 24 -0.77 -31.14 5.72
N ILE A 25 -1.78 -31.61 4.97
CA ILE A 25 -2.69 -30.78 4.17
C ILE A 25 -3.77 -30.16 5.10
N GLY A 26 -3.32 -29.62 6.24
CA GLY A 26 -4.02 -28.59 7.01
C GLY A 26 -3.46 -27.20 6.71
N ASP A 27 -2.27 -27.12 6.10
CA ASP A 27 -1.47 -25.89 5.95
C ASP A 27 -1.65 -25.20 4.59
N ASN A 28 -2.65 -25.60 3.79
CA ASN A 28 -2.98 -24.91 2.53
C ASN A 28 -3.35 -23.45 2.76
N ARG A 29 -3.87 -23.10 3.94
CA ARG A 29 -4.17 -21.71 4.33
C ARG A 29 -2.89 -20.92 4.60
N PHE A 30 -1.91 -21.51 5.28
CA PHE A 30 -0.64 -20.85 5.58
C PHE A 30 0.20 -20.64 4.33
N LEU A 31 0.28 -21.65 3.45
CA LEU A 31 0.97 -21.55 2.16
C LEU A 31 0.26 -20.58 1.21
N SER A 32 -1.09 -20.56 1.20
CA SER A 32 -1.86 -19.56 0.41
C SER A 32 -1.74 -18.16 0.99
N LEU A 33 -1.69 -17.99 2.32
CA LEU A 33 -1.42 -16.70 2.98
C LEU A 33 -0.01 -16.22 2.63
N LEU A 34 0.99 -17.11 2.67
CA LEU A 34 2.37 -16.79 2.35
C LEU A 34 2.51 -16.37 0.88
N ILE A 35 1.88 -17.10 -0.05
CA ILE A 35 1.88 -16.79 -1.50
C ILE A 35 1.09 -15.51 -1.78
N ALA A 36 -0.08 -15.31 -1.17
CA ALA A 36 -0.85 -14.08 -1.31
C ALA A 36 -0.09 -12.87 -0.75
N LEU A 37 0.55 -13.01 0.42
CA LEU A 37 1.37 -11.96 1.04
C LEU A 37 2.63 -11.65 0.21
N LEU A 38 3.24 -12.64 -0.44
CA LEU A 38 4.38 -12.47 -1.35
C LEU A 38 4.00 -11.82 -2.68
N CYS A 39 2.78 -12.04 -3.19
CA CYS A 39 2.32 -11.46 -4.46
C CYS A 39 1.71 -10.06 -4.32
N LEU A 40 1.16 -9.70 -3.16
CA LEU A 40 0.51 -8.41 -2.91
C LEU A 40 1.36 -7.15 -3.22
N PRO A 41 2.67 -7.10 -2.89
CA PRO A 41 3.51 -5.96 -3.23
C PRO A 41 3.57 -5.72 -4.75
N ILE A 42 3.65 -6.80 -5.54
CA ILE A 42 3.76 -6.69 -7.00
C ILE A 42 2.46 -6.13 -7.61
N LEU A 43 1.31 -6.39 -6.98
CA LEU A 43 0.02 -5.93 -7.51
C LEU A 43 -0.16 -4.42 -7.42
N PHE A 44 0.15 -3.83 -6.27
CA PHE A 44 -0.04 -2.40 -6.07
C PHE A 44 1.13 -1.58 -6.58
N TYR A 45 2.35 -2.11 -6.49
CA TYR A 45 3.54 -1.37 -6.85
C TYR A 45 3.93 -1.57 -8.33
N GLY A 46 3.53 -2.70 -8.94
CA GLY A 46 3.90 -3.10 -10.30
C GLY A 46 3.35 -2.19 -11.39
N CYS A 47 4.14 -2.04 -12.45
CA CYS A 47 3.79 -1.37 -13.70
C CYS A 47 2.52 -1.99 -14.30
N GLY A 48 1.39 -1.33 -14.07
CA GLY A 48 0.14 -1.56 -14.77
C GLY A 48 -0.24 -0.25 -15.42
N GLY A 49 -0.01 -0.16 -16.73
CA GLY A 49 -0.56 0.90 -17.56
C GLY A 49 -2.09 0.82 -17.51
N GLY A 50 -2.68 1.50 -16.53
CA GLY A 50 -4.11 1.76 -16.48
C GLY A 50 -4.46 2.70 -17.62
N SER A 51 -4.98 2.14 -18.69
CA SER A 51 -5.64 2.89 -19.74
C SER A 51 -6.86 3.61 -19.17
N GLY A 52 -6.98 4.92 -19.45
CA GLY A 52 -8.23 5.65 -19.27
C GLY A 52 -8.42 6.39 -17.95
N ALA A 53 -7.44 7.18 -17.52
CA ALA A 53 -7.81 8.56 -17.16
C ALA A 53 -7.52 9.39 -18.41
N SER A 54 -8.58 9.71 -19.17
CA SER A 54 -8.52 10.88 -20.02
C SER A 54 -7.91 12.00 -19.19
N ILE A 55 -7.03 12.78 -19.82
CA ILE A 55 -6.80 14.16 -19.43
C ILE A 55 -8.20 14.79 -19.47
N ALA A 56 -8.98 14.66 -18.39
CA ALA A 56 -9.84 15.74 -17.99
C ALA A 56 -8.82 16.84 -17.81
N THR A 57 -8.74 17.69 -18.83
CA THR A 57 -8.08 18.97 -18.78
C THR A 57 -8.30 19.48 -17.39
N GLN A 58 -7.28 19.35 -16.54
CA GLN A 58 -7.29 19.89 -15.21
C GLN A 58 -7.45 21.36 -15.50
N GLU A 59 -8.67 21.88 -15.32
CA GLU A 59 -8.89 23.29 -15.57
C GLU A 59 -7.84 24.03 -14.73
N PRO A 60 -7.15 25.03 -15.30
CA PRO A 60 -6.18 25.81 -14.57
C PRO A 60 -6.92 26.55 -13.44
N GLY A 61 -7.07 25.88 -12.28
CA GLY A 61 -7.98 26.31 -11.22
C GLY A 61 -8.02 25.41 -9.97
N ASP A 62 -7.79 24.09 -10.08
CA ASP A 62 -7.99 23.16 -8.94
C ASP A 62 -6.72 22.83 -8.13
N ILE A 63 -5.58 23.42 -8.47
CA ILE A 63 -4.47 23.51 -7.53
C ILE A 63 -4.81 24.70 -6.63
N TYR A 64 -5.11 24.45 -5.36
CA TYR A 64 -5.08 25.50 -4.34
C TYR A 64 -3.63 26.03 -4.26
N LEU A 65 -3.31 26.97 -5.14
CA LEU A 65 -2.03 27.63 -5.29
C LEU A 65 -1.85 28.55 -4.09
N PRO A 66 -0.92 28.29 -3.14
CA PRO A 66 -0.45 29.38 -2.30
C PRO A 66 0.12 30.46 -3.23
N ALA A 67 -0.24 31.72 -3.02
CA ALA A 67 0.17 32.86 -3.85
C ALA A 67 1.70 33.17 -3.84
N VAL A 68 2.51 32.24 -3.33
CA VAL A 68 3.96 32.36 -3.18
C VAL A 68 4.60 31.11 -3.78
N GLN A 69 5.30 31.26 -4.91
CA GLN A 69 6.22 30.25 -5.42
C GLN A 69 7.38 30.14 -4.44
N THR A 70 7.27 29.20 -3.49
CA THR A 70 8.37 28.86 -2.59
C THR A 70 9.32 27.90 -3.29
N PRO A 71 10.62 27.89 -2.95
CA PRO A 71 11.54 26.87 -3.44
C PRO A 71 11.06 25.43 -3.12
N ALA A 72 10.32 25.25 -2.02
CA ALA A 72 9.69 23.97 -1.67
C ALA A 72 8.63 23.55 -2.69
N TYR A 73 7.77 24.48 -3.10
CA TYR A 73 6.70 24.25 -4.06
C TYR A 73 7.26 23.95 -5.46
N GLU A 74 8.26 24.71 -5.92
CA GLU A 74 8.92 24.43 -7.21
C GLU A 74 9.49 23.01 -7.28
N LYS A 75 10.15 22.57 -6.21
CA LYS A 75 10.66 21.19 -6.12
C LYS A 75 9.55 20.16 -6.01
N TYR A 76 8.44 20.48 -5.36
CA TYR A 76 7.28 19.60 -5.30
C TYR A 76 6.69 19.35 -6.70
N VAL A 77 6.50 20.42 -7.49
CA VAL A 77 5.97 20.31 -8.87
C VAL A 77 6.91 19.52 -9.77
N ALA A 78 8.21 19.82 -9.76
CA ALA A 78 9.21 19.07 -10.51
C ALA A 78 9.24 17.57 -10.13
N ALA A 79 9.04 17.28 -8.84
CA ALA A 79 8.95 15.91 -8.37
C ALA A 79 7.70 15.21 -8.89
N GLN A 80 6.54 15.87 -8.92
CA GLN A 80 5.30 15.33 -9.50
C GLN A 80 5.45 15.04 -10.99
N GLU A 81 6.10 15.93 -11.75
CA GLU A 81 6.40 15.71 -13.17
C GLU A 81 7.26 14.46 -13.37
N SER A 82 8.36 14.34 -12.62
CA SER A 82 9.22 13.16 -12.66
C SER A 82 8.47 11.89 -12.25
N PHE A 83 7.59 11.99 -11.25
CA PHE A 83 6.78 10.88 -10.77
C PHE A 83 5.83 10.37 -11.85
N ASN A 84 5.15 11.29 -12.54
CA ASN A 84 4.21 10.97 -13.62
C ASN A 84 4.90 10.35 -14.84
N LEU A 85 6.18 10.67 -15.07
CA LEU A 85 7.01 10.05 -16.11
C LEU A 85 7.57 8.68 -15.71
N GLY A 86 7.27 8.19 -14.51
CA GLY A 86 7.84 6.95 -13.96
C GLY A 86 9.29 7.08 -13.51
N ASN A 87 9.87 8.29 -13.49
CA ASN A 87 11.23 8.54 -13.02
C ASN A 87 11.24 8.66 -11.49
N TYR A 88 10.87 7.59 -10.79
CA TYR A 88 10.64 7.62 -9.34
C TYR A 88 11.89 7.97 -8.52
N SER A 89 13.08 7.62 -9.00
CA SER A 89 14.34 8.03 -8.34
C SER A 89 14.54 9.56 -8.37
N ASN A 90 14.30 10.19 -9.53
CA ASN A 90 14.37 11.65 -9.67
C ASN A 90 13.26 12.33 -8.86
N ALA A 91 12.03 11.78 -8.93
CA ALA A 91 10.90 12.27 -8.14
C ALA A 91 11.21 12.22 -6.65
N GLN A 92 11.78 11.13 -6.14
CA GLN A 92 12.20 11.01 -4.74
C GLN A 92 13.22 12.09 -4.37
N ALA A 93 14.22 12.34 -5.22
CA ALA A 93 15.24 13.35 -4.97
C ALA A 93 14.65 14.77 -4.93
N ASP A 94 13.70 15.11 -5.80
CA ASP A 94 13.08 16.43 -5.79
C ASP A 94 12.02 16.58 -4.69
N PHE A 95 11.28 15.53 -4.31
CA PHE A 95 10.45 15.56 -3.10
C PHE A 95 11.31 15.73 -1.84
N GLN A 96 12.50 15.13 -1.78
CA GLN A 96 13.44 15.33 -0.68
C GLN A 96 13.90 16.80 -0.59
N LYS A 97 14.22 17.44 -1.72
CA LYS A 97 14.52 18.89 -1.72
C LYS A 97 13.31 19.73 -1.32
N SER A 98 12.11 19.35 -1.77
CA SER A 98 10.86 20.01 -1.37
C SER A 98 10.68 19.94 0.15
N TYR A 99 10.92 18.77 0.75
CA TYR A 99 10.89 18.58 2.20
C TYR A 99 11.92 19.46 2.94
N GLU A 100 13.14 19.58 2.39
CA GLU A 100 14.22 20.39 2.98
C GLU A 100 13.93 21.89 2.93
N TYR A 101 13.32 22.38 1.84
CA TYR A 101 12.94 23.78 1.69
C TYR A 101 11.59 24.12 2.33
N ALA A 102 10.81 23.14 2.76
CA ALA A 102 9.48 23.34 3.30
C ALA A 102 9.49 24.14 4.61
N TYR A 103 8.72 25.23 4.64
CA TYR A 103 8.58 26.09 5.82
C TYR A 103 7.41 25.67 6.69
N THR A 104 6.37 25.08 6.09
CA THR A 104 5.14 24.68 6.79
C THR A 104 5.09 23.17 7.04
N ALA A 105 4.35 22.76 8.08
CA ALA A 105 4.08 21.34 8.33
C ALA A 105 3.32 20.69 7.16
N LYS A 106 2.41 21.44 6.51
CA LYS A 106 1.67 20.98 5.33
C LYS A 106 2.61 20.59 4.19
N GLU A 107 3.53 21.47 3.81
CA GLU A 107 4.51 21.20 2.74
C GLU A 107 5.39 20.00 3.08
N LYS A 108 5.86 19.90 4.33
CA LYS A 108 6.65 18.74 4.79
C LYS A 108 5.87 17.44 4.65
N ASN A 109 4.62 17.42 5.10
CA ASN A 109 3.79 16.21 5.06
C ASN A 109 3.47 15.78 3.62
N LEU A 110 3.21 16.74 2.72
CA LEU A 110 3.01 16.47 1.28
C LEU A 110 4.29 15.92 0.63
N ALA A 111 5.44 16.51 0.93
CA ALA A 111 6.72 16.01 0.42
C ALA A 111 7.02 14.59 0.92
N LEU A 112 6.77 14.31 2.20
CA LEU A 112 6.90 12.95 2.76
C LEU A 112 5.97 11.95 2.08
N ALA A 113 4.74 12.34 1.76
CA ALA A 113 3.82 11.50 0.97
C ALA A 113 4.43 11.14 -0.40
N GLY A 114 4.98 12.14 -1.09
CA GLY A 114 5.67 11.97 -2.37
C GLY A 114 6.89 11.05 -2.28
N ILE A 115 7.75 11.25 -1.26
CA ILE A 115 8.93 10.38 -1.02
C ILE A 115 8.46 8.93 -0.80
N GLY A 116 7.48 8.71 0.08
CA GLY A 116 6.95 7.38 0.37
C GLY A 116 6.42 6.66 -0.87
N TRP A 117 5.63 7.35 -1.70
CA TRP A 117 5.15 6.79 -2.96
C TRP A 117 6.27 6.52 -3.96
N SER A 118 7.25 7.42 -4.09
CA SER A 118 8.40 7.19 -4.98
C SER A 118 9.19 5.95 -4.57
N MET A 119 9.37 5.72 -3.27
CA MET A 119 10.03 4.53 -2.73
C MET A 119 9.23 3.25 -3.01
N LEU A 120 7.90 3.29 -2.80
CA LEU A 120 7.02 2.16 -3.12
C LEU A 120 7.10 1.79 -4.61
N LYS A 121 7.03 2.79 -5.49
CA LYS A 121 7.05 2.58 -6.95
C LYS A 121 8.42 2.11 -7.44
N SER A 122 9.50 2.77 -7.03
CA SER A 122 10.88 2.38 -7.39
C SER A 122 11.22 0.98 -6.89
N GLY A 123 10.83 0.65 -5.65
CA GLY A 123 11.01 -0.68 -5.09
C GLY A 123 10.29 -1.76 -5.90
N SER A 124 9.10 -1.47 -6.41
CA SER A 124 8.42 -2.42 -7.30
C SER A 124 9.18 -2.73 -8.57
N GLU A 125 9.72 -1.69 -9.20
CA GLU A 125 10.43 -1.82 -10.47
C GLU A 125 11.71 -2.63 -10.28
N ALA A 126 12.34 -2.47 -9.11
CA ALA A 126 13.48 -3.26 -8.69
C ALA A 126 13.15 -4.70 -8.25
N GLY A 127 11.88 -5.11 -8.28
CA GLY A 127 11.44 -6.46 -7.88
C GLY A 127 11.34 -6.67 -6.37
N GLY A 128 11.39 -5.61 -5.56
CA GLY A 128 11.27 -5.66 -4.11
C GLY A 128 11.28 -4.28 -3.46
N THR A 129 10.26 -4.00 -2.64
CA THR A 129 10.14 -2.72 -1.93
C THR A 129 10.70 -2.81 -0.51
N ASP A 130 11.59 -1.88 -0.13
CA ASP A 130 12.00 -1.71 1.26
C ASP A 130 10.91 -0.99 2.08
N THR A 131 9.93 -1.77 2.51
CA THR A 131 8.78 -1.27 3.28
C THR A 131 9.18 -0.65 4.61
N ASN A 132 10.33 -1.04 5.21
CA ASN A 132 10.78 -0.44 6.47
C ASN A 132 11.14 1.02 6.27
N SER A 133 11.89 1.33 5.20
CA SER A 133 12.29 2.70 4.89
C SER A 133 11.09 3.56 4.48
N VAL A 134 10.07 2.96 3.84
CA VAL A 134 8.80 3.64 3.53
C VAL A 134 8.07 4.02 4.82
N ILE A 135 7.87 3.06 5.73
CA ILE A 135 7.24 3.29 7.04
C ILE A 135 8.01 4.37 7.81
N PHE A 136 9.33 4.21 7.95
CA PHE A 136 10.19 5.17 8.65
C PHE A 136 10.10 6.58 8.07
N THR A 137 9.92 6.70 6.76
CA THR A 137 9.74 8.00 6.11
C THR A 137 8.37 8.59 6.41
N LEU A 138 7.30 7.83 6.25
CA LEU A 138 5.93 8.31 6.41
C LEU A 138 5.57 8.57 7.88
N GLU A 139 6.16 7.84 8.82
CA GLU A 139 6.01 8.06 10.28
C GLU A 139 6.71 9.34 10.77
N LYS A 140 7.49 10.04 9.93
CA LYS A 140 7.94 11.40 10.23
C LYS A 140 6.77 12.41 10.23
N ILE A 141 5.65 12.08 9.59
CA ILE A 141 4.42 12.86 9.71
C ILE A 141 3.91 12.68 11.15
N PRO A 142 3.70 13.75 11.92
CA PRO A 142 3.23 13.64 13.29
C PRO A 142 1.92 12.84 13.38
N ALA A 143 1.79 11.99 14.41
CA ALA A 143 0.58 11.20 14.62
C ALA A 143 -0.68 12.08 14.72
N VAL A 144 -0.55 13.29 15.31
CA VAL A 144 -1.65 14.26 15.36
C VAL A 144 -2.13 14.67 13.97
N ASP A 145 -1.26 14.72 12.96
CA ASP A 145 -1.65 15.01 11.59
C ASP A 145 -2.18 13.77 10.88
N LEU A 146 -1.47 12.64 10.99
CA LEU A 146 -1.87 11.35 10.39
C LEU A 146 -3.28 10.94 10.82
N TYR A 147 -3.63 11.11 12.09
CA TYR A 147 -4.93 10.69 12.62
C TYR A 147 -5.98 11.81 12.73
N ASN A 148 -5.69 13.02 12.24
CA ASN A 148 -6.65 14.12 12.23
C ASN A 148 -7.58 14.06 11.00
N TYR A 149 -8.85 13.86 11.29
CA TYR A 149 -9.95 13.85 10.32
C TYR A 149 -10.07 15.13 9.48
N ALA A 150 -9.70 16.30 10.00
CA ALA A 150 -9.76 17.53 9.23
C ALA A 150 -8.64 17.64 8.18
N ASN A 151 -7.54 16.91 8.36
CA ASN A 151 -6.40 16.99 7.44
C ASN A 151 -6.54 15.99 6.29
N GLN A 152 -7.27 16.35 5.24
CA GLN A 152 -7.48 15.50 4.06
C GLN A 152 -6.36 15.64 3.01
N GLU A 153 -5.44 16.59 3.19
CA GLU A 153 -4.35 16.86 2.25
C GLU A 153 -3.32 15.72 2.18
N ILE A 154 -3.26 14.88 3.22
CA ILE A 154 -2.25 13.83 3.38
C ILE A 154 -2.83 12.41 3.16
N ASN A 155 -4.00 12.29 2.54
CA ASN A 155 -4.64 11.00 2.31
C ASN A 155 -3.74 10.03 1.51
N ASP A 156 -2.98 10.54 0.55
CA ASP A 156 -1.99 9.75 -0.18
C ASP A 156 -0.94 9.13 0.75
N ALA A 157 -0.50 9.85 1.79
CA ALA A 157 0.43 9.31 2.79
C ALA A 157 -0.22 8.23 3.64
N ARG A 158 -1.51 8.40 4.01
CA ARG A 158 -2.28 7.40 4.77
C ARG A 158 -2.41 6.10 3.99
N VAL A 159 -2.74 6.18 2.70
CA VAL A 159 -2.84 5.02 1.81
C VAL A 159 -1.47 4.34 1.64
N ALA A 160 -0.40 5.11 1.38
CA ALA A 160 0.95 4.57 1.26
C ALA A 160 1.41 3.85 2.54
N LEU A 161 1.14 4.44 3.71
CA LEU A 161 1.52 3.87 5.00
C LEU A 161 0.68 2.61 5.31
N ALA A 162 -0.61 2.62 5.02
CA ALA A 162 -1.48 1.44 5.15
C ALA A 162 -1.01 0.29 4.25
N LEU A 163 -0.60 0.57 3.01
CA LEU A 163 0.01 -0.40 2.09
C LEU A 163 1.33 -0.96 2.62
N ALA A 164 2.19 -0.10 3.14
CA ALA A 164 3.48 -0.50 3.69
C ALA A 164 3.30 -1.39 4.93
N TYR A 165 2.37 -1.06 5.83
CA TYR A 165 1.96 -1.93 6.92
C TYR A 165 1.39 -3.24 6.39
N MET A 166 0.43 -3.23 5.46
CA MET A 166 -0.13 -4.48 4.90
C MET A 166 0.96 -5.44 4.40
N SER A 167 2.01 -4.92 3.75
CA SER A 167 3.11 -5.71 3.22
C SER A 167 4.12 -6.18 4.28
N LYS A 168 4.34 -5.39 5.34
CA LYS A 168 5.39 -5.65 6.33
C LYS A 168 4.89 -6.40 7.55
N SER A 169 3.68 -6.07 7.96
CA SER A 169 3.16 -6.28 9.29
C SER A 169 3.09 -7.74 9.66
N LYS A 170 3.44 -8.02 10.91
CA LYS A 170 3.42 -9.36 11.49
C LYS A 170 2.41 -9.47 12.62
N THR A 171 1.84 -8.35 13.07
CA THR A 171 0.95 -8.30 14.23
C THR A 171 -0.41 -7.74 13.85
N ASN A 172 -1.43 -8.16 14.61
CA ASN A 172 -2.78 -7.65 14.45
C ASN A 172 -2.86 -6.12 14.67
N GLN A 173 -2.04 -5.60 15.59
CA GLN A 173 -2.03 -4.17 15.92
C GLN A 173 -1.61 -3.31 14.73
N ASP A 174 -0.64 -3.78 13.94
CA ASP A 174 -0.21 -3.02 12.76
C ASP A 174 -1.30 -2.96 11.69
N PHE A 175 -2.11 -4.02 11.54
CA PHE A 175 -3.26 -4.02 10.62
C PHE A 175 -4.38 -3.09 11.11
N ILE A 176 -4.62 -3.04 12.43
CA ILE A 176 -5.55 -2.09 13.05
C ILE A 176 -5.08 -0.65 12.79
N ASN A 177 -3.79 -0.37 12.97
CA ASN A 177 -3.22 0.95 12.70
C ASN A 177 -3.37 1.33 11.22
N ALA A 178 -3.12 0.39 10.31
CA ALA A 178 -3.29 0.59 8.88
C ALA A 178 -4.74 0.92 8.49
N VAL A 179 -5.72 0.20 9.04
CA VAL A 179 -7.14 0.51 8.82
C VAL A 179 -7.52 1.86 9.41
N SER A 180 -7.05 2.16 10.62
CA SER A 180 -7.32 3.45 11.29
C SER A 180 -6.87 4.64 10.43
N LEU A 181 -5.77 4.50 9.68
CA LEU A 181 -5.32 5.51 8.71
C LEU A 181 -6.31 5.66 7.54
N LEU A 182 -6.79 4.56 6.97
CA LEU A 182 -7.76 4.58 5.87
C LEU A 182 -9.11 5.16 6.32
N GLU A 183 -9.55 4.85 7.54
CA GLU A 183 -10.77 5.36 8.16
C GLU A 183 -10.74 6.88 8.41
N ARG A 184 -9.58 7.54 8.31
CA ARG A 184 -9.47 9.01 8.37
C ARG A 184 -9.77 9.70 7.04
N ILE A 185 -9.86 8.95 5.94
CA ILE A 185 -10.16 9.48 4.61
C ILE A 185 -11.66 9.79 4.55
N ASP A 186 -12.01 10.96 4.00
CA ASP A 186 -13.38 11.39 3.72
C ASP A 186 -14.37 11.13 4.87
N PRO A 187 -14.09 11.66 6.08
CA PRO A 187 -14.92 11.39 7.25
C PRO A 187 -16.27 12.08 7.17
N ILE A 188 -17.24 11.51 7.88
CA ILE A 188 -18.56 12.12 8.05
C ILE A 188 -18.42 13.22 9.11
N GLN A 189 -18.65 14.47 8.72
CA GLN A 189 -18.69 15.60 9.64
C GLN A 189 -20.12 15.87 10.11
N SER A 190 -20.33 15.87 11.43
CA SER A 190 -21.58 16.29 12.07
C SER A 190 -21.26 17.40 13.07
N GLY A 191 -21.54 18.64 12.67
CA GLY A 191 -21.12 19.83 13.42
C GLY A 191 -19.60 19.93 13.52
N SER A 192 -19.08 19.95 14.76
CA SER A 192 -17.64 19.97 15.06
C SER A 192 -17.04 18.58 15.31
N THR A 193 -17.82 17.51 15.12
CA THR A 193 -17.38 16.13 15.35
C THR A 193 -17.19 15.41 14.02
N TYR A 194 -16.11 14.64 13.93
CA TYR A 194 -15.81 13.77 12.80
C TYR A 194 -16.01 12.30 13.21
N GLN A 195 -16.56 11.50 12.30
CA GLN A 195 -16.72 10.07 12.45
C GLN A 195 -16.09 9.34 11.25
N PRO A 196 -15.56 8.11 11.43
CA PRO A 196 -15.09 7.31 10.31
C PRO A 196 -16.18 7.12 9.26
N ASN A 197 -15.84 7.30 7.99
CA ASN A 197 -16.69 6.89 6.89
C ASN A 197 -16.27 5.48 6.44
N LYS A 198 -17.13 4.50 6.72
CA LYS A 198 -16.88 3.10 6.31
C LYS A 198 -16.60 2.98 4.81
N PHE A 199 -17.36 3.72 4.00
CA PHE A 199 -17.17 3.76 2.55
C PHE A 199 -16.65 5.14 2.14
N PHE A 200 -15.45 5.46 2.65
CA PHE A 200 -14.72 6.68 2.31
C PHE A 200 -14.56 6.87 0.78
N SER A 201 -14.52 8.12 0.33
CA SER A 201 -14.18 8.45 -1.05
C SER A 201 -12.70 8.86 -1.14
N TYR A 202 -11.87 7.97 -1.67
CA TYR A 202 -10.46 8.28 -1.92
C TYR A 202 -10.27 8.86 -3.32
N ALA A 203 -9.72 10.08 -3.36
CA ALA A 203 -9.27 10.74 -4.58
C ALA A 203 -7.77 11.05 -4.44
N PRO A 204 -6.90 10.39 -5.21
CA PRO A 204 -5.46 10.57 -5.09
C PRO A 204 -5.03 11.95 -5.58
N LYS A 205 -4.10 12.59 -4.87
CA LYS A 205 -3.51 13.88 -5.29
C LYS A 205 -2.23 13.69 -6.11
N LEU A 206 -1.51 12.61 -5.85
CA LEU A 206 -0.38 12.11 -6.62
C LEU A 206 -0.87 11.00 -7.56
N ASN A 207 -0.40 11.00 -8.81
CA ASN A 207 -0.78 9.98 -9.79
C ASN A 207 -0.05 8.65 -9.57
N HIS A 208 -0.19 8.05 -8.39
CA HIS A 208 0.42 6.76 -8.03
C HIS A 208 -0.38 5.55 -8.56
N GLY A 209 -1.53 5.78 -9.20
CA GLY A 209 -2.33 4.74 -9.83
C GLY A 209 -3.12 3.85 -8.87
N ILE A 210 -3.43 4.34 -7.65
CA ILE A 210 -4.37 3.67 -6.74
C ILE A 210 -5.73 4.33 -6.87
N SER A 211 -6.72 3.56 -7.35
CA SER A 211 -8.11 3.99 -7.47
C SER A 211 -8.85 3.92 -6.12
N ASN A 212 -10.02 4.55 -6.03
CA ASN A 212 -10.88 4.44 -4.84
C ASN A 212 -11.21 2.97 -4.52
N GLY A 213 -11.58 2.18 -5.54
CA GLY A 213 -11.88 0.76 -5.33
C GLY A 213 -10.66 -0.05 -4.88
N GLN A 214 -9.46 0.27 -5.38
CA GLN A 214 -8.23 -0.35 -4.89
C GLN A 214 -7.93 0.02 -3.43
N ALA A 215 -8.21 1.26 -2.99
CA ALA A 215 -8.12 1.66 -1.58
C ALA A 215 -9.09 0.85 -0.70
N HIS A 216 -10.32 0.60 -1.16
CA HIS A 216 -11.24 -0.30 -0.46
C HIS A 216 -10.80 -1.77 -0.49
N ALA A 217 -10.15 -2.23 -1.56
CA ALA A 217 -9.62 -3.58 -1.63
C ALA A 217 -8.44 -3.77 -0.66
N ILE A 218 -7.61 -2.74 -0.46
CA ILE A 218 -6.57 -2.71 0.59
C ILE A 218 -7.23 -2.79 1.98
N ALA A 219 -8.25 -1.97 2.24
CA ALA A 219 -9.00 -2.02 3.50
C ALA A 219 -9.62 -3.41 3.75
N ALA A 220 -10.23 -4.02 2.73
CA ALA A 220 -10.79 -5.37 2.82
C ALA A 220 -9.75 -6.41 3.23
N TYR A 221 -8.55 -6.35 2.61
CA TYR A 221 -7.47 -7.26 2.95
C TYR A 221 -7.00 -7.06 4.40
N LEU A 222 -6.84 -5.81 4.83
CA LEU A 222 -6.46 -5.49 6.21
C LEU A 222 -7.51 -5.94 7.24
N TYR A 223 -8.81 -5.78 6.97
CA TYR A 223 -9.86 -6.29 7.85
C TYR A 223 -9.88 -7.82 7.90
N TYR A 224 -9.60 -8.49 6.77
CA TYR A 224 -9.47 -9.94 6.75
C TYR A 224 -8.29 -10.41 7.62
N LEU A 225 -7.13 -9.74 7.52
CA LEU A 225 -5.97 -10.02 8.37
C LEU A 225 -6.22 -9.79 9.86
N GLN A 226 -7.19 -8.93 10.21
CA GLN A 226 -7.65 -8.72 11.58
C GLN A 226 -8.68 -9.76 12.06
N GLY A 227 -9.14 -10.66 11.18
CA GLY A 227 -10.23 -11.61 11.46
C GLY A 227 -11.64 -11.00 11.36
N SER A 228 -11.76 -9.75 10.89
CA SER A 228 -13.04 -9.05 10.71
C SER A 228 -13.66 -9.37 9.34
N ASN A 229 -14.04 -10.64 9.16
CA ASN A 229 -14.49 -11.16 7.84
C ASN A 229 -15.73 -10.44 7.30
N ALA A 230 -16.72 -10.12 8.14
CA ALA A 230 -17.91 -9.39 7.71
C ALA A 230 -17.55 -8.04 7.10
N THR A 231 -16.73 -7.26 7.79
CA THR A 231 -16.24 -5.95 7.32
C THR A 231 -15.40 -6.08 6.05
N ALA A 232 -14.52 -7.10 5.99
CA ALA A 232 -13.74 -7.38 4.79
C ALA A 232 -14.62 -7.68 3.57
N ILE A 233 -15.70 -8.45 3.73
CA ILE A 233 -16.68 -8.75 2.66
C ILE A 233 -17.35 -7.47 2.18
N GLU A 234 -17.77 -6.60 3.10
CA GLU A 234 -18.43 -5.34 2.74
C GLU A 234 -17.50 -4.43 1.93
N HIS A 235 -16.24 -4.29 2.35
CA HIS A 235 -15.26 -3.46 1.63
C HIS A 235 -14.90 -4.03 0.25
N ILE A 236 -14.69 -5.34 0.10
CA ILE A 236 -14.33 -5.91 -1.22
C ILE A 236 -15.52 -5.90 -2.19
N ASN A 237 -16.76 -6.03 -1.68
CA ASN A 237 -17.96 -5.87 -2.48
C ASN A 237 -18.14 -4.43 -2.94
N TYR A 238 -17.93 -3.46 -2.04
CA TYR A 238 -17.96 -2.04 -2.41
C TYR A 238 -16.87 -1.68 -3.43
N ALA A 239 -15.64 -2.15 -3.22
CA ALA A 239 -14.55 -2.01 -4.19
C ALA A 239 -14.96 -2.51 -5.59
N SER A 240 -15.61 -3.68 -5.64
CA SER A 240 -16.10 -4.27 -6.89
C SER A 240 -17.26 -3.49 -7.51
N SER A 241 -18.05 -2.74 -6.74
CA SER A 241 -19.15 -1.94 -7.28
C SER A 241 -18.68 -0.60 -7.83
N VAL A 242 -17.69 0.04 -7.19
CA VAL A 242 -17.18 1.36 -7.63
C VAL A 242 -16.16 1.25 -8.76
N THR A 243 -15.45 0.13 -8.86
CA THR A 243 -14.48 -0.15 -9.96
C THR A 243 -14.60 -1.60 -10.43
N PRO A 244 -15.67 -1.97 -11.16
CA PRO A 244 -16.01 -3.36 -11.47
C PRO A 244 -15.02 -4.10 -12.39
N ASN A 245 -14.30 -3.36 -13.24
CA ASN A 245 -13.36 -3.93 -14.21
C ASN A 245 -11.88 -3.71 -13.82
N ASP A 246 -11.63 -3.28 -12.59
CA ASP A 246 -10.26 -3.08 -12.09
C ASP A 246 -9.60 -4.44 -11.80
N GLU A 247 -8.62 -4.80 -12.61
CA GLU A 247 -7.93 -6.09 -12.53
C GLU A 247 -7.33 -6.36 -11.13
N LYS A 248 -6.85 -5.31 -10.45
CA LYS A 248 -6.27 -5.46 -9.11
C LYS A 248 -7.36 -5.77 -8.09
N VAL A 249 -8.52 -5.09 -8.18
CA VAL A 249 -9.67 -5.36 -7.32
C VAL A 249 -10.17 -6.79 -7.52
N ILE A 250 -10.30 -7.24 -8.77
CA ILE A 250 -10.69 -8.62 -9.12
C ILE A 250 -9.69 -9.62 -8.53
N GLN A 251 -8.39 -9.36 -8.67
CA GLN A 251 -7.34 -10.23 -8.17
C GLN A 251 -7.33 -10.31 -6.64
N ILE A 252 -7.49 -9.19 -5.94
CA ILE A 252 -7.56 -9.17 -4.47
C ILE A 252 -8.80 -9.94 -3.99
N ARG A 253 -9.94 -9.76 -4.64
CA ARG A 253 -11.16 -10.52 -4.34
C ARG A 253 -10.94 -12.02 -4.53
N SER A 254 -10.27 -12.42 -5.61
CA SER A 254 -9.90 -13.82 -5.87
C SER A 254 -8.99 -14.36 -4.77
N ASN A 255 -7.95 -13.63 -4.39
CA ASN A 255 -7.04 -14.00 -3.30
C ASN A 255 -7.79 -14.18 -1.98
N LEU A 256 -8.65 -13.24 -1.60
CA LEU A 256 -9.47 -13.34 -0.39
C LEU A 256 -10.41 -14.55 -0.41
N THR A 257 -10.95 -14.91 -1.57
CA THR A 257 -11.76 -16.11 -1.76
C THR A 257 -10.96 -17.38 -1.49
N VAL A 258 -9.75 -17.48 -2.07
CA VAL A 258 -8.83 -18.61 -1.84
C VAL A 258 -8.45 -18.73 -0.36
N LEU A 259 -8.21 -17.60 0.30
CA LEU A 259 -7.92 -17.51 1.73
C LEU A 259 -9.13 -17.87 2.62
N GLY A 260 -10.33 -17.94 2.04
CA GLY A 260 -11.54 -18.44 2.69
C GLY A 260 -12.41 -17.35 3.32
N LEU A 261 -12.34 -16.11 2.81
CA LEU A 261 -13.19 -15.02 3.27
C LEU A 261 -14.70 -15.31 3.05
N PHE A 262 -15.07 -15.93 1.93
CA PHE A 262 -16.46 -16.18 1.52
C PHE A 262 -16.97 -17.59 1.88
N ARG A 263 -16.50 -18.18 2.98
CA ARG A 263 -16.90 -19.52 3.42
C ARG A 263 -18.06 -19.48 4.40
#